data_AF-A0A382QHF6-F1
#
_entry.id   AF-A0A382QHF6-F1
#
_cell.length_a   1.000
_cell.length_b   1.000
_cell.length_c   1.000
_cell.angle_alpha   90.00
_cell.angle_beta   90.00
_cell.angle_gamma   90.00
#
_symmetry.space_group_name_H-M   'P 1'
#
loop_
_entity.id
_entity.type
_entity.pdbx_description
1 polymer ?
#
loop_
_entity_poly.entity_id
_entity_poly.type
_entity_poly.pdbx_seq_one_letter_code
_entity_poly.pdbx_strand_id
1 'polypeptide(L)'
;VHWFNITAVSTRDRLVSLEDRLWNQGAVSVTVEDAADSAIYEPPLGEQPIWQQVVVTGLFGADARLEEISAALKEEGFEVALVDKVKDRDWEREWMNRFDPMQFGNQLWVCPTGFDKSRGIVIQMDPGLAFGTGTHETTRLCLVYLDGLDVTGWS
;
A
#
# COMPACT_ATOMS: atom_id res chain seq x y z
N VAL A 1 14.09 -1.66 12.99
CA VAL A 1 13.59 -3.02 13.30
C VAL A 1 13.65 -3.79 11.99
N HIS A 2 14.22 -5.00 11.95
CA HIS A 2 14.28 -5.76 10.72
C HIS A 2 13.08 -6.68 10.62
N TRP A 3 12.33 -6.54 9.54
CA TRP A 3 11.18 -7.35 9.23
C TRP A 3 11.47 -8.22 8.03
N PHE A 4 10.85 -9.39 7.97
CA PHE A 4 11.04 -10.38 6.92
C PHE A 4 9.68 -10.89 6.46
N ASN A 5 9.55 -11.10 5.15
CA ASN A 5 8.38 -11.71 4.55
C ASN A 5 8.68 -13.16 4.18
N ILE A 6 7.76 -14.06 4.48
CA ILE A 6 7.70 -15.39 3.88
C ILE A 6 6.40 -15.46 3.09
N THR A 7 6.52 -15.62 1.78
CA THR A 7 5.40 -15.74 0.84
C THR A 7 5.29 -17.17 0.36
N ALA A 8 4.10 -17.75 0.49
CA ALA A 8 3.77 -19.06 -0.03
C ALA A 8 2.50 -19.01 -0.87
N VAL A 9 2.43 -19.87 -1.88
CA VAL A 9 1.27 -20.02 -2.75
C VAL A 9 0.45 -21.21 -2.28
N SER A 10 -0.87 -21.05 -2.30
CA SER A 10 -1.80 -22.12 -1.98
C SER A 10 -3.06 -22.02 -2.83
N THR A 11 -3.89 -23.06 -2.75
CA THR A 11 -5.24 -23.05 -3.28
C THR A 11 -6.21 -22.54 -2.20
N ARG A 12 -7.37 -22.01 -2.60
CA ARG A 12 -8.34 -21.44 -1.65
C ARG A 12 -8.83 -22.42 -0.57
N ASP A 13 -8.87 -23.71 -0.87
CA ASP A 13 -9.24 -24.77 0.08
C ASP A 13 -8.20 -25.00 1.19
N ARG A 14 -6.93 -24.63 0.94
CA ARG A 14 -5.82 -24.79 1.89
C ARG A 14 -5.39 -23.48 2.56
N LEU A 15 -6.05 -22.36 2.21
CA LEU A 15 -5.75 -21.02 2.73
C LEU A 15 -5.71 -20.97 4.26
N VAL A 16 -6.78 -21.42 4.92
CA VAL A 16 -6.89 -21.36 6.38
C VAL A 16 -5.76 -22.12 7.07
N SER A 17 -5.39 -23.29 6.52
CA SER A 17 -4.28 -24.10 7.04
C SER A 17 -2.94 -23.36 6.93
N LEU A 18 -2.71 -22.67 5.81
CA LEU A 18 -1.51 -21.86 5.60
C LEU A 18 -1.45 -20.64 6.52
N GLU A 19 -2.58 -19.93 6.68
CA GLU A 19 -2.68 -18.80 7.61
C GLU A 19 -2.40 -19.22 9.05
N ASP A 20 -3.08 -20.27 9.53
CA ASP A 20 -2.87 -20.83 10.86
C ASP A 20 -1.41 -21.24 11.06
N ARG A 21 -0.77 -21.81 10.02
CA ARG A 21 0.64 -22.18 10.10
C ARG A 21 1.55 -20.97 10.27
N LEU A 22 1.32 -19.89 9.52
CA LEU A 22 2.11 -18.66 9.65
C LEU A 22 1.91 -18.01 11.03
N TRP A 23 0.68 -17.94 11.52
CA TRP A 23 0.38 -17.43 12.86
C TRP A 23 1.06 -18.24 13.96
N ASN A 24 0.97 -19.57 13.91
CA ASN A 24 1.59 -20.46 14.90
C ASN A 24 3.12 -20.39 14.89
N GLN A 25 3.72 -19.95 13.78
CA GLN A 25 5.16 -19.75 13.63
C GLN A 25 5.63 -18.34 14.03
N GLY A 26 4.73 -17.51 14.55
CA GLY A 26 5.06 -16.18 15.08
C GLY A 26 4.95 -15.05 14.05
N ALA A 27 4.14 -15.21 13.01
CA ALA A 27 3.81 -14.09 12.13
C ALA A 27 3.14 -12.97 12.93
N VAL A 28 3.52 -11.73 12.65
CA VAL A 28 2.94 -10.53 13.25
C VAL A 28 1.80 -9.99 12.39
N SER A 29 1.83 -10.30 11.10
CA SER A 29 0.76 -10.06 10.14
C SER A 29 0.73 -11.19 9.12
N VAL A 30 -0.45 -11.51 8.61
CA VAL A 30 -0.65 -12.39 7.47
C VAL A 30 -1.51 -11.67 6.45
N THR A 31 -1.04 -11.56 5.22
CA THR A 31 -1.73 -10.92 4.10
C THR A 31 -2.07 -11.97 3.06
N VAL A 32 -3.26 -11.88 2.48
CA VAL A 32 -3.75 -12.80 1.45
C VAL A 32 -4.12 -11.99 0.22
N GLU A 33 -3.61 -12.38 -0.93
CA GLU A 33 -3.88 -11.78 -2.24
C GLU A 33 -4.28 -12.87 -3.23
N ASP A 34 -5.13 -12.53 -4.20
CA ASP A 34 -5.37 -13.43 -5.34
C ASP A 34 -4.10 -13.48 -6.21
N ALA A 35 -3.69 -14.68 -6.65
CA ALA A 35 -2.43 -14.83 -7.38
C ALA A 35 -2.39 -14.05 -8.70
N ALA A 36 -3.54 -13.76 -9.28
CA ALA A 36 -3.67 -12.93 -10.49
C ALA A 36 -3.35 -11.44 -10.25
N ASP A 37 -3.47 -10.95 -9.01
CA ASP A 37 -3.21 -9.55 -8.65
C ASP A 37 -1.78 -9.35 -8.12
N SER A 38 -1.02 -10.43 -7.92
CA SER A 38 0.34 -10.35 -7.38
C SER A 38 1.39 -10.17 -8.47
N ALA A 39 2.21 -9.12 -8.35
CA ALA A 39 3.29 -8.80 -9.30
C ALA A 39 4.39 -9.87 -9.39
N ILE A 40 4.45 -10.82 -8.45
CA ILE A 40 5.39 -11.95 -8.47
C ILE A 40 5.04 -12.92 -9.62
N TYR A 41 3.77 -12.95 -10.04
CA TYR A 41 3.25 -13.91 -11.00
C TYR A 41 2.46 -13.21 -12.11
N GLU A 42 3.15 -12.45 -12.96
CA GLU A 42 2.60 -12.04 -14.25
C GLU A 42 2.83 -13.19 -15.26
N PRO A 43 1.77 -13.89 -15.73
CA PRO A 43 1.97 -15.00 -16.65
C PRO A 43 2.55 -14.49 -17.98
N PRO A 44 3.51 -15.21 -18.59
CA PRO A 44 3.94 -14.93 -19.94
C PRO A 44 2.75 -14.89 -20.91
N LEU A 45 2.82 -14.02 -21.91
CA LEU A 45 1.83 -13.92 -22.98
C LEU A 45 1.57 -15.31 -23.61
N GLY A 46 0.43 -15.93 -23.27
CA GLY A 46 -0.01 -17.22 -23.83
C GLY A 46 -0.23 -18.36 -22.82
N GLU A 47 0.07 -18.19 -21.54
CA GLU A 47 -0.18 -19.22 -20.52
C GLU A 47 -1.59 -19.14 -19.91
N GLN A 48 -2.10 -20.29 -19.45
CA GLN A 48 -3.42 -20.36 -18.82
C GLN A 48 -3.36 -19.66 -17.45
N PRO A 49 -4.30 -18.74 -17.17
CA PRO A 49 -4.26 -17.92 -15.97
C PRO A 49 -4.54 -18.69 -14.66
N ILE A 50 -3.85 -18.26 -13.59
CA ILE A 50 -3.76 -18.89 -12.26
C ILE A 50 -4.94 -18.53 -11.33
N TRP A 51 -6.16 -18.41 -11.87
CA TRP A 51 -7.34 -17.83 -11.18
C TRP A 51 -7.85 -18.56 -9.91
N GLN A 52 -7.21 -19.65 -9.48
CA GLN A 52 -7.63 -20.43 -8.30
C GLN A 52 -6.60 -20.46 -7.16
N GLN A 53 -5.45 -19.82 -7.36
CA GLN A 53 -4.41 -19.75 -6.36
C GLN A 53 -4.45 -18.42 -5.61
N VAL A 54 -4.05 -18.48 -4.35
CA VAL A 54 -3.86 -17.35 -3.45
C VAL A 54 -2.40 -17.29 -3.05
N VAL A 55 -1.91 -16.08 -2.91
CA VAL A 55 -0.59 -15.76 -2.39
C VAL A 55 -0.77 -15.31 -0.95
N VAL A 56 -0.10 -16.00 -0.02
CA VAL A 56 -0.17 -15.70 1.41
C VAL A 56 1.20 -15.29 1.89
N THR A 57 1.29 -14.10 2.47
CA THR A 57 2.54 -13.53 2.98
C THR A 57 2.46 -13.32 4.49
N GLY A 58 3.35 -13.99 5.23
CA GLY A 58 3.56 -13.75 6.65
C GLY A 58 4.70 -12.75 6.88
N LEU A 59 4.46 -11.78 7.77
CA LEU A 59 5.45 -10.81 8.23
C LEU A 59 6.05 -11.26 9.57
N PHE A 60 7.38 -11.32 9.64
CA PHE A 60 8.11 -11.85 10.80
C PHE A 60 9.17 -10.87 11.30
N GLY A 61 9.39 -10.88 12.61
CA GLY A 61 10.47 -10.13 13.26
C GLY A 61 11.86 -10.73 13.00
N ALA A 62 12.90 -10.02 13.43
CA ALA A 62 14.28 -10.43 13.22
C ALA A 62 14.72 -11.68 14.00
N ASP A 63 13.94 -12.06 15.00
CA ASP A 63 14.10 -13.25 15.83
C ASP A 63 13.48 -14.52 15.21
N ALA A 64 12.72 -14.39 14.12
CA ALA A 64 12.10 -15.52 13.45
C ALA A 64 13.12 -16.41 12.73
N ARG A 65 12.90 -17.73 12.79
CA ARG A 65 13.75 -18.75 12.17
C ARG A 65 13.27 -19.05 10.74
N LEU A 66 13.53 -18.12 9.82
CA LEU A 66 12.93 -18.12 8.48
C LEU A 66 13.17 -19.42 7.70
N GLU A 67 14.35 -20.02 7.83
CA GLU A 67 14.69 -21.29 7.18
C GLU A 67 13.83 -22.45 7.70
N GLU A 68 13.57 -22.50 9.00
CA GLU A 68 12.75 -23.54 9.62
C GLU A 68 11.29 -23.40 9.25
N ILE A 69 10.78 -22.17 9.26
CA ILE A 69 9.41 -21.86 8.85
C ILE A 69 9.20 -22.24 7.38
N SER A 70 10.17 -21.88 6.52
CA SER A 70 10.12 -22.20 5.10
C SER A 70 10.21 -23.71 4.83
N ALA A 71 11.05 -24.43 5.58
CA ALA A 71 11.16 -25.89 5.47
C ALA A 71 9.86 -26.58 5.89
N ALA A 72 9.28 -26.17 7.01
CA ALA A 72 7.99 -26.65 7.49
C ALA A 72 6.87 -26.48 6.46
N LEU A 73 6.77 -25.30 5.84
CA LEU A 73 5.77 -25.04 4.81
C LEU A 73 5.95 -25.97 3.60
N LYS A 74 7.20 -26.22 3.18
CA LYS A 74 7.50 -27.15 2.09
C LYS A 74 7.17 -28.60 2.43
N GLU A 75 7.44 -29.05 3.66
CA GLU A 75 7.09 -30.40 4.13
C GLU A 75 5.57 -30.63 4.13
N GLU A 76 4.80 -29.59 4.43
CA GLU A 76 3.34 -29.61 4.35
C GLU A 76 2.82 -29.47 2.91
N GLY A 77 3.72 -29.34 1.93
CA GLY A 77 3.39 -29.27 0.51
C GLY A 77 2.88 -27.90 0.06
N PHE A 78 3.27 -26.82 0.74
CA PHE A 78 3.09 -25.46 0.25
C PHE A 78 4.31 -25.03 -0.58
N GLU A 79 4.07 -24.26 -1.63
CA GLU A 79 5.13 -23.69 -2.46
C GLU A 79 5.58 -22.35 -1.85
N VAL A 80 6.79 -22.31 -1.29
CA VAL A 80 7.37 -21.06 -0.78
C VAL A 80 7.99 -20.28 -1.95
N ALA A 81 7.34 -19.20 -2.34
CA ALA A 81 7.72 -18.38 -3.49
C ALA A 81 8.81 -17.35 -3.18
N LEU A 82 8.79 -16.76 -1.98
CA LEU A 82 9.73 -15.71 -1.60
C LEU A 82 10.02 -15.74 -0.10
N VAL A 83 11.29 -15.59 0.25
CA VAL A 83 11.73 -15.23 1.60
C VAL A 83 12.65 -14.04 1.45
N ASP A 84 12.20 -12.85 1.87
CA ASP A 84 12.98 -11.63 1.67
C ASP A 84 12.90 -10.71 2.90
N LYS A 85 13.97 -9.96 3.10
CA LYS A 85 13.99 -8.89 4.09
C LYS A 85 13.10 -7.77 3.56
N VAL A 86 12.14 -7.35 4.37
CA VAL A 86 11.38 -6.13 4.09
C VAL A 86 12.39 -5.00 4.09
N LYS A 87 12.61 -4.42 2.91
CA LYS A 87 13.44 -3.23 2.79
C LYS A 87 12.83 -2.19 3.71
N ASP A 88 13.67 -1.53 4.52
CA ASP A 88 13.37 -0.22 5.10
C ASP A 88 13.25 0.77 3.93
N ARG A 89 12.21 0.61 3.10
CA ARG A 89 11.75 1.68 2.25
C ARG A 89 11.10 2.65 3.22
N ASP A 90 11.66 3.86 3.31
CA ASP A 90 10.95 5.02 3.82
C ASP A 90 9.74 5.22 2.90
N TRP A 91 8.67 4.44 3.12
CA TRP A 91 7.40 4.68 2.47
C TRP A 91 6.96 6.11 2.73
N GLU A 92 7.35 6.68 3.88
CA GLU A 92 7.25 8.11 4.20
C GLU A 92 7.92 9.06 3.19
N ARG A 93 9.07 8.71 2.60
CA ARG A 93 9.80 9.58 1.67
C ARG A 93 9.34 9.47 0.22
N GLU A 94 8.86 8.30 -0.20
CA GLU A 94 8.42 8.08 -1.58
C GLU A 94 7.10 8.83 -1.92
N TRP A 95 6.22 9.06 -0.94
CA TRP A 95 5.01 9.87 -1.20
C TRP A 95 5.26 11.38 -1.13
N MET A 96 6.22 11.84 -0.33
CA MET A 96 6.56 13.28 -0.23
C MET A 96 7.11 13.84 -1.54
N ASN A 97 7.79 13.04 -2.36
CA ASN A 97 8.39 13.48 -3.62
C ASN A 97 7.42 13.52 -4.81
N ARG A 98 6.13 13.24 -4.59
CA ARG A 98 5.19 12.95 -5.69
C ARG A 98 3.94 13.83 -5.70
N PHE A 99 3.94 14.91 -4.93
CA PHE A 99 2.81 15.84 -4.87
C PHE A 99 3.21 17.23 -5.33
N ASP A 100 2.82 17.55 -6.55
CA ASP A 100 2.96 18.88 -7.12
C ASP A 100 1.85 19.80 -6.57
N PRO A 101 2.17 21.07 -6.27
CA PRO A 101 1.17 22.10 -5.94
C PRO A 101 0.02 22.15 -6.95
N MET A 102 -1.23 22.11 -6.46
CA MET A 102 -2.43 22.12 -7.30
C MET A 102 -3.23 23.41 -7.09
N GLN A 103 -3.54 24.12 -8.17
CA GLN A 103 -4.43 25.29 -8.16
C GLN A 103 -5.87 24.87 -8.49
N PHE A 104 -6.82 25.39 -7.74
CA PHE A 104 -8.26 25.21 -7.92
C PHE A 104 -8.92 26.57 -8.07
N GLY A 105 -9.59 26.81 -9.19
CA GLY A 105 -10.14 28.13 -9.50
C GLY A 105 -9.03 29.15 -9.76
N ASN A 106 -9.18 30.36 -9.23
CA ASN A 106 -8.24 31.46 -9.44
C ASN A 106 -7.25 31.64 -8.29
N GLN A 107 -7.69 31.53 -7.03
CA GLN A 107 -6.88 31.95 -5.89
C GLN A 107 -6.55 30.80 -4.92
N LEU A 108 -7.28 29.69 -4.97
CA LEU A 108 -7.12 28.57 -4.04
C LEU A 108 -6.06 27.57 -4.50
N TRP A 109 -5.17 27.20 -3.59
CA TRP A 109 -4.09 26.25 -3.81
C TRP A 109 -4.07 25.18 -2.72
N VAL A 110 -3.84 23.93 -3.12
CA VAL A 110 -3.52 22.83 -2.21
C VAL A 110 -2.05 22.46 -2.43
N CYS A 111 -1.25 22.60 -1.38
CA CYS A 111 0.20 22.49 -1.48
C CYS A 111 0.80 21.71 -0.31
N PRO A 112 1.98 21.09 -0.51
CA PRO A 112 2.73 20.50 0.59
C PRO A 112 3.24 21.59 1.54
N THR A 113 3.59 21.18 2.75
CA THR A 113 4.20 22.07 3.74
C THR A 113 5.47 22.72 3.17
N GLY A 114 5.61 24.04 3.35
CA GLY A 114 6.76 24.82 2.85
C GLY A 114 6.55 25.55 1.51
N PHE A 115 5.40 25.39 0.86
CA PHE A 115 5.07 26.16 -0.36
C PHE A 115 4.81 27.65 -0.08
N ASP A 116 5.14 28.50 -1.07
CA ASP A 116 5.00 29.95 -0.98
C ASP A 116 3.54 30.40 -0.88
N LYS A 117 3.21 31.10 0.21
CA LYS A 117 1.86 31.61 0.51
C LYS A 117 1.51 32.89 -0.25
N SER A 118 2.44 33.48 -0.98
CA SER A 118 2.21 34.71 -1.75
C SER A 118 1.30 34.52 -2.98
N ARG A 119 1.05 33.27 -3.39
CA ARG A 119 0.32 32.93 -4.62
C ARG A 119 -1.21 32.94 -4.50
N GLY A 120 -1.76 33.13 -3.31
CA GLY A 120 -3.20 33.13 -3.07
C GLY A 120 -3.58 32.51 -1.73
N ILE A 121 -4.77 31.89 -1.68
CA ILE A 121 -5.27 31.15 -0.52
C ILE A 121 -4.63 29.75 -0.54
N VAL A 122 -3.70 29.49 0.37
CA VAL A 122 -2.96 28.22 0.40
C VAL A 122 -3.45 27.32 1.53
N ILE A 123 -3.99 26.16 1.15
CA ILE A 123 -4.25 25.03 2.05
C ILE A 123 -3.00 24.16 2.07
N GLN A 124 -2.33 24.12 3.22
CA GLN A 124 -1.17 23.25 3.43
C GLN A 124 -1.65 21.88 3.92
N MET A 125 -1.29 20.83 3.19
CA MET A 125 -1.56 19.45 3.60
C MET A 125 -0.42 18.54 3.15
N ASP A 126 -0.02 17.61 4.01
CA ASP A 126 0.96 16.59 3.64
C ASP A 126 0.22 15.37 3.07
N PRO A 127 0.43 15.03 1.78
CA PRO A 127 -0.32 14.03 1.03
C PRO A 127 0.15 12.61 1.36
N GLY A 128 -0.13 12.16 2.58
CA GLY A 128 0.03 10.77 3.01
C GLY A 128 -1.11 10.29 3.91
N LEU A 129 -1.74 11.21 4.65
CA LEU A 129 -2.76 10.91 5.67
C LEU A 129 -4.13 11.55 5.39
N ALA A 130 -4.22 12.48 4.43
CA ALA A 130 -5.44 13.25 4.18
C ALA A 130 -6.16 12.77 2.91
N PHE A 131 -7.38 12.23 3.07
CA PHE A 131 -8.32 12.08 1.97
C PHE A 131 -8.84 13.47 1.54
N GLY A 132 -9.16 13.66 0.25
CA GLY A 132 -9.72 14.93 -0.22
C GLY A 132 -8.69 16.01 -0.58
N THR A 133 -7.53 15.63 -1.13
CA THR A 133 -6.49 16.58 -1.58
C THR A 133 -6.81 17.29 -2.90
N GLY A 134 -7.94 16.97 -3.54
CA GLY A 134 -8.34 17.56 -4.82
C GLY A 134 -7.85 16.83 -6.07
N THR A 135 -7.16 15.70 -5.91
CA THR A 135 -6.75 14.81 -7.02
C THR A 135 -7.92 14.05 -7.66
N HIS A 136 -9.01 13.83 -6.92
CA HIS A 136 -10.26 13.25 -7.43
C HIS A 136 -11.22 14.33 -7.93
N GLU A 137 -11.96 14.03 -9.00
CA GLU A 137 -12.82 15.00 -9.71
C GLU A 137 -13.87 15.66 -8.82
N THR A 138 -14.47 14.90 -7.91
CA THR A 138 -15.49 15.41 -6.98
C THR A 138 -14.93 16.49 -6.03
N THR A 139 -13.76 16.24 -5.44
CA THR A 139 -13.10 17.20 -4.55
C THR A 139 -12.64 18.43 -5.32
N ARG A 140 -12.14 18.26 -6.55
CA ARG A 140 -11.76 19.37 -7.43
C ARG A 140 -12.94 20.31 -7.69
N LEU A 141 -14.12 19.77 -8.02
CA LEU A 141 -15.32 20.58 -8.27
C LEU A 141 -15.76 21.36 -7.02
N CYS A 142 -15.71 20.74 -5.85
CA CYS A 142 -16.00 21.43 -4.58
C CYS A 142 -15.01 22.56 -4.30
N LEU A 143 -13.70 22.35 -4.51
CA LEU A 143 -12.67 23.36 -4.26
C LEU A 143 -12.78 24.54 -5.23
N VAL A 144 -13.08 24.28 -6.52
CA VAL A 144 -13.33 25.35 -7.51
C VAL A 144 -14.57 26.15 -7.13
N TYR A 145 -15.63 25.49 -6.65
CA TYR A 145 -16.83 26.18 -6.19
C TYR A 145 -16.55 27.07 -4.97
N LEU A 146 -15.79 26.55 -3.99
CA LEU A 146 -15.40 27.29 -2.78
C LEU A 146 -14.55 28.53 -3.09
N ASP A 147 -13.62 28.44 -4.05
CA ASP A 147 -12.82 29.59 -4.51
C ASP A 147 -13.69 30.75 -5.03
N GLY A 148 -14.84 30.43 -5.62
CA GLY A 148 -15.79 31.41 -6.16
C GLY A 148 -16.72 32.05 -5.13
N LEU A 149 -16.68 31.65 -3.86
CA LEU A 149 -17.56 32.20 -2.83
C LEU A 149 -16.99 33.48 -2.23
N ASP A 150 -17.83 34.52 -2.16
CA ASP A 150 -17.52 35.72 -1.39
C ASP A 150 -17.79 35.46 0.11
N VAL A 151 -16.71 35.36 0.87
CA VAL A 151 -16.73 35.11 2.32
C VAL A 151 -16.53 36.39 3.14
N THR A 152 -16.57 37.57 2.52
CA THR A 152 -16.47 38.84 3.24
C THR A 152 -17.70 39.05 4.13
N GLY A 153 -17.56 38.81 5.44
CA GLY A 153 -18.64 38.96 6.43
C GLY A 153 -18.84 37.79 7.39
N TRP A 154 -18.06 36.71 7.25
CA TRP A 154 -18.06 35.59 8.20
C TRP A 154 -16.86 35.73 9.13
N SER A 155 -17.10 36.25 10.34
CA SER A 155 -16.14 36.37 11.44
C SER A 155 -16.71 35.80 12.72
#